data_AF-A0A935A8Y9-F1
#
_entry.id   AF-A0A935A8Y9-F1
#
_cell.length_a   1.000
_cell.length_b   1.000
_cell.length_c   1.000
_cell.angle_alpha   90.00
_cell.angle_beta   90.00
_cell.angle_gamma   90.00
#
_symmetry.space_group_name_H-M   'P 1'
#
loop_
_entity.id
_entity.type
_entity.pdbx_description
1 polymer ?
#
loop_
_entity_poly.entity_id
_entity_poly.type
_entity_poly.pdbx_seq_one_letter_code
_entity_poly.pdbx_strand_id
1 'polypeptide(L)'
;MENPTSDEKALAALAHASVVLSYFGPIGAALVWVVQRGKSKYVRYHALQAMGYQVLIFWAWLIGGVLIGMGVVGVSVATGILSSDPSVLAPEAMFFIQPVIMLLVFGMGGLMFLAGFVGAVFCLVGKDFRYPILGSWLHRRVFNGQNTEEEIEKWEEYWVGGVCHATAILQVWSMITPLIIWFSQKERSARLEFQALQAGVYQLAATMAYLLSNAGLFVVYLVFIAVLVTSGVSTDPTQEVSAGFGVLLVIIVAAFVLVILGTMVLYPVYLILAGVAAARTMRGHDFKYPLLGRIIQNRLSRRKRENG
;
A
#
# COMPACT_ATOMS: atom_id res chain seq x y z
N MET A 1 -10.42 -25.09 -17.08
CA MET A 1 -10.64 -24.13 -18.19
C MET A 1 -10.22 -24.83 -19.47
N GLU A 2 -10.54 -24.30 -20.65
CA GLU A 2 -10.00 -24.80 -21.92
C GLU A 2 -8.46 -24.86 -21.87
N ASN A 3 -7.82 -25.72 -22.68
CA ASN A 3 -6.36 -25.81 -22.71
C ASN A 3 -5.76 -24.46 -23.17
N PRO A 4 -5.00 -23.74 -22.32
CA PRO A 4 -4.51 -22.42 -22.69
C PRO A 4 -3.43 -22.52 -23.75
N THR A 5 -3.40 -21.55 -24.66
CA THR A 5 -2.34 -21.37 -25.66
C THR A 5 -1.01 -21.01 -24.99
N SER A 6 0.10 -21.10 -25.74
CA SER A 6 1.42 -20.72 -25.25
C SER A 6 1.47 -19.25 -24.79
N ASP A 7 0.83 -18.36 -25.54
CA ASP A 7 0.78 -16.92 -25.23
C ASP A 7 -0.03 -16.64 -23.96
N GLU A 8 -1.15 -17.34 -23.77
CA GLU A 8 -1.96 -17.21 -22.56
C GLU A 8 -1.21 -17.70 -21.32
N LYS A 9 -0.46 -18.81 -21.44
CA LYS A 9 0.42 -19.30 -20.36
C LYS A 9 1.48 -18.26 -20.00
N ALA A 10 2.14 -17.68 -20.99
CA ALA A 10 3.18 -16.66 -20.79
C ALA A 10 2.62 -15.38 -20.15
N LEU A 11 1.45 -14.91 -20.59
CA LEU A 11 0.80 -13.72 -20.03
C LEU A 11 0.29 -13.93 -18.61
N ALA A 12 -0.32 -15.09 -18.33
CA ALA A 12 -0.71 -15.46 -16.97
C ALA A 12 0.51 -15.54 -16.05
N ALA A 13 1.60 -16.15 -16.52
CA ALA A 13 2.85 -16.20 -15.79
C ALA A 13 3.45 -14.81 -15.53
N LEU A 14 3.45 -13.93 -16.52
CA LEU A 14 3.93 -12.56 -16.40
C LEU A 14 3.13 -11.78 -15.34
N ALA A 15 1.81 -11.98 -15.29
CA ALA A 15 0.95 -11.35 -14.28
C ALA A 15 1.37 -11.73 -12.86
N HIS A 16 1.68 -13.01 -12.62
CA HIS A 16 2.17 -13.49 -11.32
C HIS A 16 3.63 -13.05 -11.06
N ALA A 17 4.50 -13.15 -12.06
CA ALA A 17 5.92 -12.79 -11.97
C ALA A 17 6.13 -11.30 -11.69
N SER A 18 5.17 -10.44 -12.05
CA SER A 18 5.23 -9.00 -11.73
C SER A 18 5.27 -8.70 -10.23
N VAL A 19 5.13 -9.70 -9.37
CA VAL A 19 5.40 -9.60 -7.93
C VAL A 19 6.82 -9.06 -7.65
N VAL A 20 7.78 -9.25 -8.58
CA VAL A 20 9.14 -8.71 -8.50
C VAL A 20 9.18 -7.18 -8.57
N LEU A 21 8.16 -6.55 -9.19
CA LEU A 21 8.03 -5.10 -9.30
C LEU A 21 7.39 -4.51 -8.05
N SER A 22 7.57 -5.16 -6.91
CA SER A 22 6.70 -5.09 -5.73
C SER A 22 6.33 -3.66 -5.34
N TYR A 23 7.32 -2.77 -5.25
CA TYR A 23 7.11 -1.38 -4.83
C TYR A 23 6.27 -0.56 -5.81
N PHE A 24 6.23 -0.94 -7.08
CA PHE A 24 5.39 -0.29 -8.08
C PHE A 24 3.93 -0.75 -8.03
N GLY A 25 3.61 -1.71 -7.15
CA GLY A 25 2.28 -2.28 -7.03
C GLY A 25 1.94 -3.26 -8.15
N PRO A 26 0.65 -3.57 -8.33
CA PRO A 26 0.26 -4.62 -9.25
C PRO A 26 0.22 -4.18 -10.72
N ILE A 27 1.18 -3.34 -11.16
CA ILE A 27 1.19 -2.76 -12.51
C ILE A 27 1.20 -3.84 -13.58
N GLY A 28 2.09 -4.85 -13.47
CA GLY A 28 2.18 -5.91 -14.46
C GLY A 28 0.87 -6.67 -14.60
N ALA A 29 0.30 -7.10 -13.47
CA ALA A 29 -1.02 -7.75 -13.45
C ALA A 29 -2.15 -6.83 -13.97
N ALA A 30 -2.13 -5.53 -13.67
CA ALA A 30 -3.10 -4.56 -14.16
C ALA A 30 -3.02 -4.37 -15.67
N LEU A 31 -1.82 -4.23 -16.23
CA LEU A 31 -1.62 -4.11 -17.68
C LEU A 31 -2.05 -5.39 -18.41
N VAL A 32 -1.67 -6.57 -17.89
CA VAL A 32 -2.11 -7.85 -18.45
C VAL A 32 -3.64 -7.93 -18.43
N TRP A 33 -4.28 -7.60 -17.31
CA TRP A 33 -5.74 -7.59 -17.22
C TRP A 33 -6.38 -6.62 -18.22
N VAL A 34 -5.91 -5.38 -18.31
CA VAL A 34 -6.45 -4.37 -19.25
C VAL A 34 -6.42 -4.88 -20.69
N VAL A 35 -5.32 -5.51 -21.12
CA VAL A 35 -5.15 -6.00 -22.49
C VAL A 35 -5.97 -7.26 -22.75
N GLN A 36 -6.17 -8.11 -21.75
CA GLN A 36 -6.70 -9.47 -21.90
C GLN A 36 -8.13 -9.66 -21.39
N ARG A 37 -8.72 -8.69 -20.68
CA ARG A 37 -10.04 -8.82 -20.05
C ARG A 37 -11.18 -9.19 -21.01
N GLY A 38 -11.07 -8.83 -22.28
CA GLY A 38 -12.04 -9.18 -23.33
C GLY A 38 -11.57 -10.25 -24.31
N LYS A 39 -10.40 -10.87 -24.08
CA LYS A 39 -9.74 -11.78 -25.04
C LYS A 39 -9.57 -13.20 -24.50
N SER A 40 -9.18 -13.35 -23.23
CA SER A 40 -8.91 -14.65 -22.63
C SER A 40 -9.45 -14.72 -21.21
N LYS A 41 -10.40 -15.65 -20.97
CA LYS A 41 -10.92 -15.92 -19.62
C LYS A 41 -9.84 -16.47 -18.68
N TYR A 42 -8.93 -17.28 -19.22
CA TYR A 42 -7.81 -17.86 -18.47
C TYR A 42 -6.86 -16.76 -17.98
N VAL A 43 -6.35 -15.92 -18.89
CA VAL A 43 -5.41 -14.86 -18.53
C VAL A 43 -6.07 -13.82 -17.62
N ARG A 44 -7.34 -13.48 -17.88
CA ARG A 44 -8.13 -12.57 -17.06
C ARG A 44 -8.23 -13.05 -15.61
N TYR A 45 -8.54 -14.32 -15.39
CA TYR A 45 -8.58 -14.93 -14.05
C TYR A 45 -7.25 -14.79 -13.33
N HIS A 46 -6.14 -15.18 -13.98
CA HIS A 46 -4.80 -15.11 -13.40
C HIS A 46 -4.35 -13.68 -13.11
N ALA A 47 -4.64 -12.73 -14.00
CA ALA A 47 -4.30 -11.33 -13.80
C ALA A 47 -5.03 -10.72 -12.60
N LEU A 48 -6.33 -10.99 -12.44
CA LEU A 48 -7.10 -10.53 -11.27
C LEU A 48 -6.59 -11.14 -9.97
N GLN A 49 -6.23 -12.42 -10.00
CA GLN A 49 -5.70 -13.16 -8.86
C GLN A 49 -4.32 -12.61 -8.44
N ALA A 50 -3.42 -12.41 -9.41
CA ALA A 50 -2.10 -11.83 -9.17
C ALA A 50 -2.19 -10.40 -8.66
N MET A 51 -3.08 -9.58 -9.24
CA MET A 51 -3.31 -8.19 -8.83
C MET A 51 -3.76 -8.09 -7.37
N GLY A 52 -4.75 -8.89 -6.98
CA GLY A 52 -5.20 -8.92 -5.58
C GLY A 52 -4.13 -9.46 -4.63
N TYR A 53 -3.37 -10.46 -5.05
CA TYR A 53 -2.30 -11.03 -4.24
C TYR A 53 -1.19 -10.02 -3.97
N GLN A 54 -0.73 -9.35 -5.03
CA GLN A 54 0.32 -8.35 -4.98
C GLN A 54 -0.05 -7.12 -4.17
N VAL A 55 -1.33 -6.84 -3.91
CA VAL A 55 -1.72 -5.80 -2.96
C VAL A 55 -1.92 -6.35 -1.56
N LEU A 56 -2.56 -7.52 -1.42
CA LEU A 56 -2.81 -8.16 -0.13
C LEU A 56 -1.51 -8.45 0.64
N ILE A 57 -0.46 -8.86 -0.07
CA ILE A 57 0.87 -9.10 0.49
C ILE A 57 1.42 -7.87 1.24
N PHE A 58 1.21 -6.65 0.74
CA PHE A 58 1.67 -5.43 1.40
C PHE A 58 0.89 -5.12 2.67
N TRP A 59 -0.42 -5.36 2.64
CA TRP A 59 -1.24 -5.25 3.85
C TRP A 59 -0.83 -6.27 4.90
N ALA A 60 -0.61 -7.52 4.50
CA ALA A 60 -0.14 -8.58 5.38
C ALA A 60 1.26 -8.26 5.93
N TRP A 61 2.16 -7.75 5.09
CA TRP A 61 3.51 -7.34 5.49
C TRP A 61 3.48 -6.19 6.50
N LEU A 62 2.68 -5.15 6.25
CA LEU A 62 2.51 -4.03 7.18
C LEU A 62 1.97 -4.51 8.53
N ILE A 63 0.87 -5.26 8.52
CA ILE A 63 0.24 -5.76 9.75
C ILE A 63 1.21 -6.67 10.50
N GLY A 64 1.87 -7.59 9.82
CA GLY A 64 2.88 -8.48 10.42
C GLY A 64 4.04 -7.69 11.03
N GLY A 65 4.56 -6.67 10.34
CA GLY A 65 5.61 -5.79 10.84
C GLY A 65 5.18 -5.03 12.10
N VAL A 66 3.96 -4.48 12.12
CA VAL A 66 3.40 -3.80 13.31
C VAL A 66 3.27 -4.79 14.47
N LEU A 67 2.76 -5.99 14.24
CA LEU A 67 2.60 -7.01 15.29
C LEU A 67 3.96 -7.47 15.86
N ILE A 68 4.96 -7.67 14.99
CA ILE A 68 6.33 -8.00 15.42
C ILE A 68 6.88 -6.84 16.27
N GLY A 69 6.75 -5.60 15.81
CA GLY A 69 7.21 -4.41 16.54
C GLY A 69 6.54 -4.28 17.92
N MET A 70 5.22 -4.48 17.99
CA MET A 70 4.48 -4.50 19.25
C MET A 70 4.95 -5.62 20.17
N GLY A 71 5.22 -6.81 19.63
CA GLY A 71 5.76 -7.93 20.39
C GLY A 71 7.13 -7.60 20.99
N VAL A 72 8.03 -7.00 20.21
CA VAL A 72 9.36 -6.57 20.68
C VAL A 72 9.24 -5.52 21.77
N VAL A 73 8.44 -4.47 21.57
CA VAL A 73 8.21 -3.43 22.59
C VAL A 73 7.59 -4.02 23.85
N GLY A 74 6.60 -4.92 23.71
CA GLY A 74 5.97 -5.61 24.83
C GLY A 74 6.95 -6.42 25.65
N VAL A 75 7.83 -7.19 25.00
CA VAL A 75 8.91 -7.94 25.67
C VAL A 75 9.89 -7.00 26.36
N SER A 76 10.32 -5.92 25.72
CA SER A 76 11.24 -4.94 26.31
C SER A 76 10.66 -4.27 27.56
N VAL A 77 9.38 -3.84 27.50
CA VAL A 77 8.67 -3.25 28.65
C VAL A 77 8.49 -4.28 29.77
N ALA A 78 8.07 -5.50 29.45
CA ALA A 78 7.90 -6.55 30.45
C ALA A 78 9.24 -6.89 31.14
N THR A 79 10.33 -6.99 30.37
CA THR A 79 11.66 -7.23 30.92
C THR A 79 12.06 -6.09 31.85
N GLY A 80 11.87 -4.82 31.43
CA GLY A 80 12.23 -3.66 32.25
C GLY A 80 11.41 -3.50 33.54
N ILE A 81 10.17 -3.98 33.57
CA ILE A 81 9.36 -4.03 34.80
C ILE A 81 9.83 -5.15 35.73
N LEU A 82 10.20 -6.31 35.17
CA LEU A 82 10.55 -7.51 35.94
C LEU A 82 12.01 -7.52 36.42
N SER A 83 12.90 -6.80 35.75
CA SER A 83 14.29 -6.66 36.14
C SER A 83 14.48 -5.53 37.14
N SER A 84 15.08 -5.81 38.30
CA SER A 84 15.58 -4.79 39.23
C SER A 84 16.88 -4.12 38.78
N ASP A 85 17.45 -4.57 37.65
CA ASP A 85 18.71 -4.10 37.09
C ASP A 85 18.45 -3.05 35.98
N PRO A 86 19.00 -1.83 36.06
CA PRO A 86 18.88 -0.82 35.00
C PRO A 86 19.46 -1.25 33.64
N SER A 87 20.27 -2.32 33.59
CA SER A 87 20.89 -2.90 32.39
C SER A 87 20.06 -4.01 31.71
N VAL A 88 18.74 -3.93 31.85
CA VAL A 88 17.65 -4.82 31.39
C VAL A 88 17.90 -5.59 30.07
N LEU A 89 18.56 -4.97 29.11
CA LEU A 89 18.99 -5.62 27.87
C LEU A 89 20.45 -5.23 27.63
N ALA A 90 21.35 -6.15 27.95
CA ALA A 90 22.76 -6.02 27.60
C ALA A 90 22.83 -5.66 26.10
N PRO A 91 23.59 -4.63 25.67
CA PRO A 91 23.69 -4.23 24.26
C PRO A 91 23.97 -5.40 23.31
N GLU A 92 24.63 -6.44 23.81
CA GLU A 92 24.90 -7.70 23.14
C GLU A 92 23.61 -8.48 22.79
N ALA A 93 22.59 -8.47 23.65
CA ALA A 93 21.31 -9.12 23.38
C ALA A 93 20.54 -8.39 22.25
N MET A 94 20.60 -7.05 22.20
CA MET A 94 20.02 -6.28 21.10
C MET A 94 20.70 -6.59 19.77
N PHE A 95 22.02 -6.83 19.79
CA PHE A 95 22.75 -7.26 18.61
C PHE A 95 22.26 -8.60 18.04
N PHE A 96 21.85 -9.56 18.88
CA PHE A 96 21.31 -10.85 18.41
C PHE A 96 19.82 -10.81 18.05
N ILE A 97 19.03 -9.94 18.70
CA ILE A 97 17.61 -9.75 18.39
C ILE A 97 17.42 -9.09 17.03
N GLN A 98 18.29 -8.15 16.65
CA GLN A 98 18.18 -7.40 15.41
C GLN A 98 18.18 -8.29 14.14
N PRO A 99 19.10 -9.26 13.95
CA PRO A 99 19.03 -10.21 12.85
C PRO A 99 17.75 -11.05 12.82
N VAL A 100 17.21 -11.42 13.98
CA VAL A 100 15.96 -12.19 14.07
C VAL A 100 14.78 -11.35 13.60
N ILE A 101 14.68 -10.10 14.03
CA ILE A 101 13.64 -9.18 13.55
C ILE A 101 13.77 -8.99 12.03
N MET A 102 15.00 -8.79 11.54
CA MET A 102 15.28 -8.64 10.11
C MET A 102 14.85 -9.90 9.34
N LEU A 103 15.19 -11.09 9.83
CA LEU A 103 14.78 -12.36 9.25
C LEU A 103 13.26 -12.53 9.26
N LEU A 104 12.56 -12.13 10.33
CA LEU A 104 11.11 -12.22 10.39
C LEU A 104 10.45 -11.27 9.38
N VAL A 105 10.89 -10.00 9.31
CA VAL A 105 10.29 -8.99 8.42
C VAL A 105 10.58 -9.30 6.95
N PHE A 106 11.85 -9.56 6.61
CA PHE A 106 12.24 -9.83 5.22
C PHE A 106 11.98 -11.28 4.80
N GLY A 107 12.11 -12.25 5.70
CA GLY A 107 11.76 -13.64 5.45
C GLY A 107 10.26 -13.82 5.21
N MET A 108 9.41 -13.12 5.98
CA MET A 108 7.96 -13.05 5.68
C MET A 108 7.73 -12.46 4.29
N GLY A 109 8.40 -11.36 3.93
CA GLY A 109 8.36 -10.80 2.58
C GLY A 109 8.75 -11.82 1.51
N GLY A 110 9.91 -12.48 1.68
CA GLY A 110 10.45 -13.49 0.77
C GLY A 110 9.52 -14.69 0.56
N LEU A 111 8.92 -15.22 1.64
CA LEU A 111 7.95 -16.31 1.56
C LEU A 111 6.71 -15.92 0.75
N MET A 112 6.27 -14.67 0.89
CA MET A 112 5.15 -14.19 0.10
C MET A 112 5.54 -13.93 -1.37
N PHE A 113 6.75 -13.42 -1.65
CA PHE A 113 7.25 -13.35 -3.03
C PHE A 113 7.32 -14.72 -3.71
N LEU A 114 7.74 -15.75 -2.96
CA LEU A 114 7.84 -17.11 -3.46
C LEU A 114 6.51 -17.63 -4.01
N ALA A 115 5.39 -17.33 -3.36
CA ALA A 115 4.08 -17.76 -3.85
C ALA A 115 3.74 -17.14 -5.22
N GLY A 116 4.18 -15.90 -5.48
CA GLY A 116 4.05 -15.27 -6.79
C GLY A 116 4.89 -15.94 -7.87
N PHE A 117 6.14 -16.30 -7.55
CA PHE A 117 6.99 -17.08 -8.46
C PHE A 117 6.44 -18.48 -8.73
N VAL A 118 5.94 -19.17 -7.70
CA VAL A 118 5.29 -20.48 -7.86
C VAL A 118 4.09 -20.35 -8.80
N GLY A 119 3.27 -19.30 -8.62
CA GLY A 119 2.17 -19.00 -9.53
C GLY A 119 2.62 -18.79 -10.97
N ALA A 120 3.71 -18.03 -11.17
CA ALA A 120 4.28 -17.81 -12.49
C ALA A 120 4.76 -19.10 -13.16
N VAL A 121 5.54 -19.92 -12.45
CA VAL A 121 6.04 -21.21 -12.95
C VAL A 121 4.90 -22.16 -13.30
N PHE A 122 3.89 -22.26 -12.44
CA PHE A 122 2.73 -23.12 -12.69
C PHE A 122 1.98 -22.71 -13.96
N CYS A 123 1.76 -21.40 -14.16
CA CYS A 123 1.14 -20.90 -15.38
C CYS A 123 1.99 -21.21 -16.63
N LEU A 124 3.33 -21.04 -16.57
CA LEU A 124 4.23 -21.35 -17.70
C LEU A 124 4.14 -22.82 -18.14
N VAL A 125 4.08 -23.75 -17.19
CA VAL A 125 3.97 -25.19 -17.50
C VAL A 125 2.53 -25.62 -17.83
N GLY A 126 1.58 -24.68 -17.83
CA GLY A 126 0.17 -24.94 -18.12
C GLY A 126 -0.60 -25.65 -17.00
N LYS A 127 -0.10 -25.58 -15.75
CA LYS A 127 -0.83 -26.05 -14.57
C LYS A 127 -1.72 -24.92 -14.05
N ASP A 128 -2.96 -25.27 -13.68
CA ASP A 128 -3.84 -24.35 -12.99
C ASP A 128 -3.23 -23.94 -11.65
N PHE A 129 -3.13 -22.62 -11.42
CA PHE A 129 -2.64 -22.06 -10.16
C PHE A 129 -3.73 -21.25 -9.46
N ARG A 130 -3.83 -21.45 -8.15
CA ARG A 130 -4.74 -20.68 -7.29
C ARG A 130 -4.08 -20.37 -5.96
N TYR A 131 -3.97 -19.09 -5.61
CA TYR A 131 -3.68 -18.72 -4.23
C TYR A 131 -4.79 -19.28 -3.30
N PRO A 132 -4.46 -19.99 -2.21
CA PRO A 132 -5.44 -20.78 -1.46
C PRO A 132 -6.67 -20.01 -1.01
N ILE A 133 -6.48 -18.83 -0.39
CA ILE A 133 -7.58 -17.99 0.11
C ILE A 133 -8.15 -17.12 -1.00
N LEU A 134 -7.28 -16.34 -1.64
CA LEU A 134 -7.65 -15.32 -2.61
C LEU A 134 -8.24 -15.93 -3.90
N GLY A 135 -7.56 -16.92 -4.47
CA GLY A 135 -7.97 -17.59 -5.70
C GLY A 135 -9.28 -18.36 -5.53
N SER A 136 -9.49 -18.97 -4.36
CA SER A 136 -10.76 -19.61 -4.00
C SER A 136 -11.91 -18.61 -3.88
N TRP A 137 -11.69 -17.47 -3.21
CA TRP A 137 -12.68 -16.42 -3.11
C TRP A 137 -13.05 -15.86 -4.49
N LEU A 138 -12.05 -15.53 -5.32
CA LEU A 138 -12.25 -14.97 -6.65
C LEU A 138 -12.99 -15.96 -7.55
N HIS A 139 -12.63 -17.23 -7.50
CA HIS A 139 -13.32 -18.27 -8.27
C HIS A 139 -14.78 -18.43 -7.85
N ARG A 140 -15.08 -18.42 -6.54
CA ARG A 140 -16.47 -18.58 -6.04
C ARG A 140 -17.34 -17.35 -6.27
N ARG A 141 -16.77 -16.14 -6.20
CA ARG A 141 -17.54 -14.88 -6.29
C ARG A 141 -17.63 -14.35 -7.71
N VAL A 142 -16.51 -14.35 -8.43
CA VAL A 142 -16.39 -13.74 -9.76
C VAL A 142 -16.64 -14.80 -10.83
N PHE A 143 -15.91 -15.91 -10.79
CA PHE A 143 -15.93 -16.94 -11.83
C PHE A 143 -16.75 -18.19 -11.46
N ASN A 144 -17.84 -18.00 -10.72
CA ASN A 144 -18.77 -19.09 -10.46
C ASN A 144 -19.38 -19.52 -11.80
N GLY A 145 -19.46 -20.83 -12.07
CA GLY A 145 -19.99 -21.35 -13.34
C GLY A 145 -21.46 -20.99 -13.61
N GLN A 146 -22.16 -20.43 -12.62
CA GLN A 146 -23.52 -19.92 -12.73
C GLN A 146 -23.59 -18.44 -13.15
N ASN A 147 -22.50 -17.68 -13.03
CA ASN A 147 -22.50 -16.25 -13.35
C ASN A 147 -22.51 -16.04 -14.87
N THR A 148 -23.37 -15.14 -15.32
CA THR A 148 -23.35 -14.62 -16.70
C THR A 148 -22.10 -13.76 -16.95
N GLU A 149 -21.74 -13.52 -18.21
CA GLU A 149 -20.58 -12.69 -18.55
C GLU A 149 -20.73 -11.25 -18.01
N GLU A 150 -21.94 -10.69 -18.03
CA GLU A 150 -22.24 -9.36 -17.47
C GLU A 150 -22.04 -9.33 -15.96
N GLU A 151 -22.45 -10.38 -15.24
CA GLU A 151 -22.20 -10.50 -13.80
C GLU A 151 -20.70 -10.64 -13.49
N ILE A 152 -19.96 -11.40 -14.31
CA ILE A 152 -18.51 -11.52 -14.18
C ILE A 152 -17.87 -10.15 -14.37
N GLU A 153 -18.19 -9.42 -15.44
CA GLU A 153 -17.66 -8.08 -15.69
C GLU A 153 -17.96 -7.12 -14.53
N LYS A 154 -19.20 -7.13 -14.02
CA LYS A 154 -19.59 -6.33 -12.87
C LYS A 154 -18.72 -6.64 -11.63
N TRP A 155 -18.51 -7.91 -11.33
CA TRP A 155 -17.67 -8.33 -10.20
C TRP A 155 -16.19 -7.99 -10.41
N GLU A 156 -15.70 -8.06 -11.64
CA GLU A 156 -14.34 -7.61 -11.98
C GLU A 156 -14.15 -6.12 -11.73
N GLU A 157 -15.13 -5.29 -12.07
CA GLU A 157 -15.06 -3.86 -11.79
C GLU A 157 -15.02 -3.56 -10.29
N TYR A 158 -15.79 -4.29 -9.48
CA TYR A 158 -15.72 -4.20 -8.02
C TYR A 158 -14.36 -4.65 -7.48
N TRP A 159 -13.82 -5.73 -8.03
CA TRP A 159 -12.50 -6.22 -7.65
C TRP A 159 -11.41 -5.19 -7.95
N VAL A 160 -11.33 -4.75 -9.21
CA VAL A 160 -10.31 -3.82 -9.69
C VAL A 160 -10.45 -2.45 -9.04
N GLY A 161 -11.69 -1.95 -8.87
CA GLY A 161 -11.94 -0.73 -8.10
C GLY A 161 -11.46 -0.85 -6.65
N GLY A 162 -11.69 -1.99 -6.02
CA GLY A 162 -11.17 -2.28 -4.68
C GLY A 162 -9.64 -2.34 -4.63
N VAL A 163 -9.00 -2.96 -5.62
CA VAL A 163 -7.53 -2.97 -5.76
C VAL A 163 -7.00 -1.55 -5.85
N CYS A 164 -7.62 -0.67 -6.67
CA CYS A 164 -7.20 0.72 -6.79
C CYS A 164 -7.14 1.45 -5.44
N HIS A 165 -8.11 1.20 -4.54
CA HIS A 165 -8.03 1.74 -3.18
C HIS A 165 -6.94 1.08 -2.35
N ALA A 166 -6.83 -0.25 -2.44
CA ALA A 166 -5.90 -1.04 -1.65
C ALA A 166 -4.43 -0.72 -1.97
N THR A 167 -4.10 -0.18 -3.16
CA THR A 167 -2.73 0.25 -3.48
C THR A 167 -2.27 1.45 -2.65
N ALA A 168 -3.14 2.13 -1.90
CA ALA A 168 -2.78 3.24 -1.01
C ALA A 168 -1.63 2.91 -0.05
N ILE A 169 -1.47 1.63 0.31
CA ILE A 169 -0.37 1.11 1.11
C ILE A 169 1.03 1.38 0.51
N LEU A 170 1.11 1.57 -0.81
CA LEU A 170 2.35 1.70 -1.59
C LEU A 170 2.89 3.14 -1.70
N GLN A 171 2.33 4.08 -0.94
CA GLN A 171 2.79 5.47 -0.88
C GLN A 171 2.90 6.13 -2.27
N VAL A 172 4.05 6.68 -2.66
CA VAL A 172 4.24 7.42 -3.93
C VAL A 172 3.87 6.58 -5.17
N TRP A 173 4.06 5.26 -5.11
CA TRP A 173 3.78 4.34 -6.20
C TRP A 173 2.30 3.91 -6.28
N SER A 174 1.53 4.20 -5.23
CA SER A 174 0.13 3.78 -5.11
C SER A 174 -0.76 4.23 -6.28
N MET A 175 -0.48 5.42 -6.82
CA MET A 175 -1.27 6.08 -7.86
C MET A 175 -1.16 5.43 -9.24
N ILE A 176 -0.11 4.64 -9.50
CA ILE A 176 0.11 4.15 -10.87
C ILE A 176 -1.01 3.21 -11.29
N THR A 177 -1.41 2.27 -10.43
CA THR A 177 -2.49 1.32 -10.74
C THR A 177 -3.82 2.04 -10.99
N PRO A 178 -4.32 2.93 -10.09
CA PRO A 178 -5.52 3.70 -10.37
C PRO A 178 -5.44 4.55 -11.64
N LEU A 179 -4.28 5.13 -11.97
CA LEU A 179 -4.13 5.89 -13.21
C LEU A 179 -4.22 4.99 -14.45
N ILE A 180 -3.55 3.83 -14.45
CA ILE A 180 -3.67 2.83 -15.54
C ILE A 180 -5.13 2.43 -15.75
N ILE A 181 -5.82 2.10 -14.66
CA ILE A 181 -7.23 1.69 -14.72
C ILE A 181 -8.11 2.84 -15.19
N TRP A 182 -7.91 4.06 -14.66
CA TRP A 182 -8.70 5.22 -15.05
C TRP A 182 -8.51 5.54 -16.53
N PHE A 183 -7.27 5.68 -17.01
CA PHE A 183 -7.02 6.01 -18.42
C PHE A 183 -7.50 4.93 -19.39
N SER A 184 -7.37 3.66 -19.04
CA SER A 184 -7.74 2.55 -19.92
C SER A 184 -9.24 2.20 -19.88
N GLN A 185 -9.93 2.47 -18.76
CA GLN A 185 -11.31 2.02 -18.54
C GLN A 185 -12.33 3.15 -18.41
N LYS A 186 -11.94 4.42 -18.36
CA LYS A 186 -12.87 5.56 -18.17
C LYS A 186 -14.02 5.61 -19.18
N GLU A 187 -13.79 5.19 -20.41
CA GLU A 187 -14.80 5.19 -21.49
C GLU A 187 -15.63 3.91 -21.52
N ARG A 188 -15.12 2.82 -20.92
CA ARG A 188 -15.78 1.50 -20.91
C ARG A 188 -16.64 1.28 -19.67
N SER A 189 -16.27 1.89 -18.54
CA SER A 189 -16.91 1.65 -17.25
C SER A 189 -16.99 2.92 -16.42
N ALA A 190 -18.22 3.41 -16.21
CA ALA A 190 -18.46 4.55 -15.33
C ALA A 190 -18.05 4.27 -13.87
N ARG A 191 -18.13 2.99 -13.44
CA ARG A 191 -17.72 2.58 -12.10
C ARG A 191 -16.21 2.66 -11.96
N LEU A 192 -15.45 2.07 -12.88
CA LEU A 192 -13.99 2.14 -12.84
C LEU A 192 -13.50 3.57 -13.07
N GLU A 193 -14.16 4.36 -13.92
CA GLU A 193 -13.89 5.79 -14.06
C GLU A 193 -13.93 6.48 -12.68
N PHE A 194 -15.00 6.26 -11.92
CA PHE A 194 -15.20 6.87 -10.61
C PHE A 194 -14.26 6.31 -9.53
N GLN A 195 -14.22 4.98 -9.36
CA GLN A 195 -13.46 4.31 -8.30
C GLN A 195 -11.95 4.51 -8.46
N ALA A 196 -11.44 4.39 -9.68
CA ALA A 196 -10.01 4.59 -9.94
C ALA A 196 -9.61 6.07 -9.81
N LEU A 197 -10.42 7.01 -10.32
CA LEU A 197 -10.13 8.44 -10.18
C LEU A 197 -10.16 8.89 -8.70
N GLN A 198 -11.14 8.43 -7.91
CA GLN A 198 -11.17 8.79 -6.48
C GLN A 198 -10.00 8.20 -5.71
N ALA A 199 -9.60 6.95 -6.00
CA ALA A 199 -8.45 6.33 -5.36
C ALA A 199 -7.16 7.09 -5.71
N GLY A 200 -6.97 7.42 -7.00
CA GLY A 200 -5.82 8.18 -7.48
C GLY A 200 -5.71 9.57 -6.86
N VAL A 201 -6.82 10.33 -6.80
CA VAL A 201 -6.80 11.67 -6.17
C VAL A 201 -6.59 11.59 -4.66
N TYR A 202 -7.17 10.59 -3.99
CA TYR A 202 -6.96 10.37 -2.55
C TYR A 202 -5.49 10.08 -2.24
N GLN A 203 -4.86 9.22 -3.04
CA GLN A 203 -3.45 8.86 -2.93
C GLN A 203 -2.52 10.03 -3.27
N LEU A 204 -2.85 10.83 -4.29
CA LEU A 204 -2.12 12.04 -4.63
C LEU A 204 -2.12 13.04 -3.49
N ALA A 205 -3.30 13.31 -2.90
CA ALA A 205 -3.41 14.23 -1.78
C ALA A 205 -2.56 13.79 -0.58
N ALA A 206 -2.59 12.49 -0.24
CA ALA A 206 -1.76 11.93 0.83
C ALA A 206 -0.26 12.01 0.51
N THR A 207 0.13 11.74 -0.73
CA THR A 207 1.53 11.84 -1.18
C THR A 207 2.03 13.28 -1.11
N MET A 208 1.21 14.26 -1.55
CA MET A 208 1.56 15.68 -1.44
C MET A 208 1.69 16.11 0.02
N ALA A 209 0.75 15.71 0.89
CA ALA A 209 0.85 16.00 2.32
C ALA A 209 2.13 15.41 2.92
N TYR A 210 2.46 14.16 2.60
CA TYR A 210 3.70 13.51 3.04
C TYR A 210 4.94 14.27 2.57
N LEU A 211 5.03 14.64 1.28
CA LEU A 211 6.19 15.36 0.75
C LEU A 211 6.34 16.75 1.38
N LEU A 212 5.23 17.48 1.56
CA LEU A 212 5.24 18.79 2.20
C LEU A 212 5.64 18.70 3.68
N SER A 213 5.16 17.69 4.41
CA SER A 213 5.57 17.44 5.80
C SER A 213 7.07 17.15 5.90
N ASN A 214 7.61 16.31 5.01
CA ASN A 214 9.04 16.03 5.00
C ASN A 214 9.89 17.25 4.62
N ALA A 215 9.45 18.04 3.64
CA ALA A 215 10.12 19.30 3.30
C ALA A 215 10.12 20.28 4.49
N GLY A 216 8.99 20.39 5.20
CA GLY A 216 8.89 21.20 6.41
C GLY A 216 9.82 20.72 7.51
N LEU A 217 9.85 19.41 7.80
CA LEU A 217 10.77 18.81 8.77
C LEU A 217 12.23 19.02 8.40
N PHE A 218 12.56 18.93 7.11
CA PHE A 218 13.91 19.19 6.62
C PHE A 218 14.32 20.65 6.86
N VAL A 219 13.43 21.62 6.59
CA VAL A 219 13.68 23.03 6.91
C VAL A 219 13.86 23.25 8.41
N VAL A 220 13.00 22.67 9.25
CA VAL A 220 13.12 22.74 10.71
C VAL A 220 14.45 22.15 11.18
N TYR A 221 14.87 21.03 10.59
CA TYR A 221 16.16 20.42 10.87
C TYR A 221 17.35 21.32 10.47
N LEU A 222 17.31 21.97 9.31
CA LEU A 222 18.35 22.92 8.91
C LEU A 222 18.42 24.12 9.86
N VAL A 223 17.27 24.66 10.27
CA VAL A 223 17.20 25.74 11.27
C VAL A 223 17.77 25.27 12.61
N PHE A 224 17.43 24.06 13.06
CA PHE A 224 17.99 23.47 14.27
C PHE A 224 19.52 23.40 14.23
N ILE A 225 20.09 22.87 13.14
CA ILE A 225 21.55 22.79 12.97
C ILE A 225 22.18 24.19 12.92
N ALA A 226 21.59 25.14 12.19
CA ALA A 226 22.09 26.50 12.12
C ALA A 226 22.10 27.20 13.50
N VAL A 227 21.05 27.01 14.29
CA VAL A 227 20.95 27.52 15.66
C VAL A 227 22.01 26.87 16.54
N LEU A 228 22.20 25.55 16.46
CA LEU A 228 23.21 24.83 17.24
C LEU A 228 24.64 25.29 16.90
N VAL A 229 24.95 25.48 15.62
CA VAL A 229 26.27 25.94 15.16
C VAL A 229 26.53 27.38 15.61
N THR A 230 25.58 28.29 15.41
CA THR A 230 25.77 29.71 15.75
C THR A 230 25.82 29.97 17.26
N SER A 231 25.31 29.05 18.07
CA SER A 231 25.38 29.15 19.53
C SER A 231 26.75 28.88 20.16
N GLY A 232 27.69 28.28 19.42
CA GLY A 232 29.00 27.87 19.97
C GLY A 232 28.98 26.62 20.85
N VAL A 233 27.79 26.12 21.23
CA VAL A 233 27.61 24.90 22.07
C VAL A 233 28.28 23.67 21.44
N SER A 234 28.29 23.58 20.10
CA SER A 234 28.96 22.48 19.40
C SER A 234 30.49 22.54 19.46
N THR A 235 31.07 23.70 19.77
CA THR A 235 32.52 23.94 19.83
C THR A 235 33.07 23.95 21.26
N ASP A 236 32.31 24.45 22.23
CA ASP A 236 32.66 24.41 23.65
C ASP A 236 31.43 24.02 24.48
N PRO A 237 31.33 22.76 24.93
CA PRO A 237 30.21 22.29 25.74
C PRO A 237 30.09 22.97 27.11
N THR A 238 31.14 23.67 27.56
CA THR A 238 31.14 24.38 28.85
C THR A 238 30.59 25.81 28.75
N GLN A 239 30.33 26.28 27.52
CA GLN A 239 29.78 27.61 27.28
C GLN A 239 28.36 27.72 27.85
N GLU A 240 28.13 28.74 28.69
CA GLU A 240 26.78 29.02 29.19
C GLU A 240 25.85 29.42 28.04
N VAL A 241 24.72 28.74 27.97
CA VAL A 241 23.75 28.92 26.90
C VAL A 241 22.74 29.99 27.31
N SER A 242 22.51 30.99 26.45
CA SER A 242 21.55 32.05 26.75
C SER A 242 20.12 31.50 26.92
N ALA A 243 19.33 32.11 27.81
CA ALA A 243 17.92 31.73 28.01
C ALA A 243 17.10 31.82 26.71
N GLY A 244 17.37 32.83 25.87
CA GLY A 244 16.71 33.00 24.57
C GLY A 244 16.99 31.84 23.60
N PHE A 245 18.23 31.34 23.58
CA PHE A 245 18.58 30.15 22.82
C PHE A 245 17.81 28.92 23.34
N GLY A 246 17.77 28.72 24.65
CA GLY A 246 17.06 27.59 25.26
C GLY A 246 15.58 27.56 24.87
N VAL A 247 14.91 28.72 24.94
CA VAL A 247 13.51 28.85 24.51
C VAL A 247 13.34 28.56 23.02
N LEU A 248 14.21 29.09 22.16
CA LEU A 248 14.15 28.83 20.72
C LEU A 248 14.33 27.33 20.40
N LEU A 249 15.26 26.66 21.07
CA LEU A 249 15.49 25.22 20.91
C LEU A 249 14.24 24.41 21.29
N VAL A 250 13.61 24.74 22.41
CA VAL A 250 12.36 24.09 22.86
C VAL A 250 11.26 24.27 21.82
N ILE A 251 11.10 25.47 21.25
CA ILE A 251 10.09 25.74 20.21
C ILE A 251 10.35 24.89 18.96
N ILE A 252 11.61 24.81 18.50
CA ILE A 252 12.00 24.01 17.33
C ILE A 252 11.71 22.52 17.56
N VAL A 253 12.11 21.99 18.72
CA VAL A 253 11.87 20.59 19.09
C VAL A 253 10.37 20.32 19.22
N ALA A 254 9.61 21.22 19.85
CA ALA A 254 8.15 21.09 19.97
C ALA A 254 7.48 21.05 18.59
N ALA A 255 7.89 21.92 17.66
CA ALA A 255 7.37 21.91 16.29
C ALA A 255 7.69 20.58 15.58
N PHE A 256 8.92 20.08 15.74
CA PHE A 256 9.35 18.80 15.17
C PHE A 256 8.51 17.63 15.70
N VAL A 257 8.33 17.55 17.03
CA VAL A 257 7.52 16.51 17.69
C VAL A 257 6.06 16.59 17.25
N LEU A 258 5.47 17.79 17.17
CA LEU A 258 4.08 17.95 16.74
C LEU A 258 3.85 17.45 15.31
N VAL A 259 4.77 17.71 14.38
CA VAL A 259 4.67 17.19 13.01
C VAL A 259 4.77 15.67 13.00
N ILE A 260 5.71 15.08 13.76
CA ILE A 260 5.84 13.63 13.88
C ILE A 260 4.54 13.02 14.43
N LEU A 261 4.03 13.52 15.56
CA LEU A 261 2.80 13.03 16.16
C LEU A 261 1.60 13.16 15.20
N GLY A 262 1.52 14.28 14.46
CA GLY A 262 0.53 14.47 13.41
C GLY A 262 0.61 13.38 12.34
N THR A 263 1.81 13.10 11.82
CA THR A 263 1.99 12.03 10.81
C THR A 263 1.69 10.63 11.37
N MET A 264 2.04 10.36 12.63
CA MET A 264 1.75 9.09 13.30
C MET A 264 0.25 8.82 13.44
N VAL A 265 -0.59 9.86 13.53
CA VAL A 265 -2.05 9.71 13.56
C VAL A 265 -2.66 9.71 12.17
N LEU A 266 -2.23 10.64 11.30
CA LEU A 266 -2.84 10.84 9.98
C LEU A 266 -2.55 9.67 9.03
N TYR A 267 -1.36 9.07 9.08
CA TYR A 267 -1.00 7.98 8.17
C TYR A 267 -1.82 6.70 8.42
N PRO A 268 -1.99 6.21 9.66
CA PRO A 268 -2.91 5.10 9.93
C PRO A 268 -4.35 5.40 9.55
N VAL A 269 -4.86 6.61 9.81
CA VAL A 269 -6.22 7.00 9.40
C VAL A 269 -6.37 6.94 7.89
N TYR A 270 -5.37 7.42 7.14
CA TYR A 270 -5.32 7.32 5.69
C TYR A 270 -5.40 5.87 5.20
N LEU A 271 -4.58 4.99 5.78
CA LEU A 271 -4.58 3.58 5.41
C LEU A 271 -5.89 2.88 5.79
N ILE A 272 -6.43 3.12 6.98
CA ILE A 272 -7.70 2.51 7.42
C ILE A 272 -8.83 2.89 6.47
N LEU A 273 -8.95 4.16 6.09
CA LEU A 273 -9.97 4.60 5.14
C LEU A 273 -9.79 3.95 3.77
N ALA A 274 -8.55 3.82 3.27
CA ALA A 274 -8.27 3.12 2.03
C ALA A 274 -8.60 1.61 2.11
N GLY A 275 -8.27 0.96 3.22
CA GLY A 275 -8.58 -0.45 3.47
C GLY A 275 -10.09 -0.70 3.56
N VAL A 276 -10.83 0.19 4.22
CA VAL A 276 -12.31 0.15 4.26
C VAL A 276 -12.89 0.36 2.87
N ALA A 277 -12.36 1.30 2.09
CA ALA A 277 -12.78 1.52 0.71
C ALA A 277 -12.55 0.28 -0.15
N ALA A 278 -11.35 -0.31 -0.08
CA ALA A 278 -11.02 -1.54 -0.77
C ALA A 278 -11.97 -2.69 -0.41
N ALA A 279 -12.13 -2.96 0.89
CA ALA A 279 -12.97 -4.05 1.38
C ALA A 279 -14.45 -3.85 1.00
N ARG A 280 -14.96 -2.61 1.08
CA ARG A 280 -16.35 -2.30 0.70
C ARG A 280 -16.57 -2.47 -0.80
N THR A 281 -15.65 -1.96 -1.63
CA THR A 281 -15.75 -2.08 -3.09
C THR A 281 -15.63 -3.53 -3.54
N MET A 282 -14.69 -4.31 -2.99
CA MET A 282 -14.57 -5.76 -3.30
C MET A 282 -15.79 -6.59 -2.85
N ARG A 283 -16.60 -6.09 -1.90
CA ARG A 283 -17.86 -6.73 -1.47
C ARG A 283 -19.06 -6.37 -2.36
N GLY A 284 -18.86 -5.59 -3.43
CA GLY A 284 -19.92 -5.22 -4.36
C GLY A 284 -20.62 -3.90 -4.03
N HIS A 285 -20.05 -3.07 -3.15
CA HIS A 285 -20.63 -1.79 -2.78
C HIS A 285 -19.73 -0.63 -3.20
N ASP A 286 -20.27 0.36 -3.89
CA ASP A 286 -19.51 1.56 -4.19
C ASP A 286 -19.08 2.27 -2.90
N PHE A 287 -17.80 2.61 -2.82
CA PHE A 287 -17.28 3.49 -1.78
C PHE A 287 -17.23 4.94 -2.28
N LYS A 288 -17.44 5.91 -1.39
CA LYS A 288 -17.25 7.34 -1.65
C LYS A 288 -16.51 7.96 -0.49
N TYR A 289 -15.34 8.52 -0.74
CA TYR A 289 -14.65 9.32 0.28
C TYR A 289 -15.54 10.52 0.68
N PRO A 290 -15.70 10.84 1.99
CA PRO A 290 -16.70 11.79 2.49
C PRO A 290 -16.74 13.15 1.78
N LEU A 291 -15.58 13.71 1.44
CA LEU A 291 -15.46 14.98 0.70
C LEU A 291 -15.16 14.75 -0.79
N LEU A 292 -14.13 13.94 -1.06
CA LEU A 292 -13.59 13.74 -2.40
C LEU A 292 -14.59 13.05 -3.34
N GLY A 293 -15.34 12.06 -2.84
CA GLY A 293 -16.29 11.29 -3.64
C GLY A 293 -17.41 12.16 -4.20
N ARG A 294 -17.91 13.13 -3.42
CA ARG A 294 -18.94 14.08 -3.86
C ARG A 294 -18.42 15.01 -4.95
N ILE A 295 -17.22 15.56 -4.76
CA ILE A 295 -16.59 16.48 -5.73
C ILE A 295 -16.37 15.78 -7.07
N ILE A 296 -15.81 14.57 -7.06
CA ILE A 296 -15.54 13.80 -8.28
C ILE A 296 -16.85 13.43 -8.98
N GLN A 297 -17.84 12.92 -8.24
CA GLN A 297 -19.12 12.53 -8.82
C GLN A 297 -19.80 13.70 -9.54
N ASN A 298 -19.77 14.89 -8.94
CA ASN A 298 -20.35 16.11 -9.52
C ASN A 298 -19.61 16.56 -10.78
N ARG A 299 -18.27 16.42 -10.82
CA ARG A 299 -17.49 16.75 -12.02
C ARG A 299 -17.75 15.77 -13.17
N LEU A 300 -17.80 14.48 -12.88
CA LEU A 300 -18.08 13.46 -13.89
C LEU A 300 -19.51 13.60 -14.45
N SER A 301 -20.50 13.87 -13.59
CA SER A 301 -21.88 14.08 -14.04
C SER A 301 -22.04 15.36 -14.86
N ARG A 302 -21.27 16.42 -14.56
CA ARG A 302 -21.23 17.64 -15.37
C ARG A 302 -20.60 17.39 -16.74
N ARG A 303 -19.43 16.73 -16.79
CA ARG A 303 -18.77 16.37 -18.06
C ARG A 303 -19.67 15.56 -18.99
N LYS A 304 -20.44 14.62 -18.44
CA LYS A 304 -21.41 13.83 -19.24
C LYS A 304 -22.54 14.67 -19.82
N ARG A 305 -22.99 15.71 -19.12
CA ARG A 305 -24.01 16.64 -19.61
C ARG A 305 -23.48 17.62 -20.67
N GLU A 306 -22.19 17.95 -20.63
CA GLU A 306 -21.57 18.85 -21.60
C GLU A 306 -21.20 18.13 -22.91
N ASN A 307 -21.02 16.80 -22.87
CA ASN A 307 -20.59 15.99 -24.01
C ASN A 307 -21.70 15.14 -24.65
N GLY A 308 -22.92 15.15 -24.09
CA GLY A 308 -24.07 14.39 -24.59
C GLY A 308 -25.16 15.33 -25.07
#